data_AF-A0A354PJA6-F1
#
_entry.id   AF-A0A354PJA6-F1
#
_cell.length_a   1.000
_cell.length_b   1.000
_cell.length_c   1.000
_cell.angle_alpha   90.00
_cell.angle_beta   90.00
_cell.angle_gamma   90.00
#
_symmetry.space_group_name_H-M   'P 1'
#
loop_
_entity.id
_entity.type
_entity.pdbx_description
1 polymer ?
#
loop_
_entity_poly.entity_id
_entity_poly.type
_entity_poly.pdbx_seq_one_letter_code
_entity_poly.pdbx_strand_id
1 'polypeptide(L)'
;EEEVEAMERIRRKSDLRSERMSRRIAEATASGLSADEAFELAMNEEGLPALPRDSAEPCGYTETEPWIESLPANPLDEDSEISRRLEHPAVIQAHAFVHEVFDLARKDSTQSSYFSILTRASMEIVGGLVQATSDELGDNIGRALAITQLKRAHSGHAYARAAVIGLRSEKAITDEQSKQLFKQLKSLLTIIHDLSAAAWS
;
A
#
# COMPACT_ATOMS: atom_id res chain seq x y z
N GLU A 1 -32.31 6.66 -14.11
CA GLU A 1 -32.01 8.01 -14.63
C GLU A 1 -31.94 9.05 -13.50
N GLU A 2 -32.92 9.11 -12.59
CA GLU A 2 -32.90 10.05 -11.44
C GLU A 2 -31.69 9.91 -10.50
N GLU A 3 -31.20 8.70 -10.25
CA GLU A 3 -30.03 8.45 -9.40
C GLU A 3 -28.72 8.97 -10.03
N VAL A 4 -28.62 8.91 -11.36
CA VAL A 4 -27.47 9.42 -12.11
C VAL A 4 -27.44 10.95 -12.06
N GLU A 5 -28.60 11.59 -12.20
CA GLU A 5 -28.71 13.05 -12.03
C GLU A 5 -28.41 13.50 -10.59
N ALA A 6 -28.83 12.72 -9.59
CA ALA A 6 -28.52 13.02 -8.19
C ALA A 6 -27.01 12.95 -7.93
N MET A 7 -26.33 11.92 -8.45
CA MET A 7 -24.87 11.81 -8.36
C MET A 7 -24.16 12.94 -9.10
N GLU A 8 -24.62 13.34 -10.28
CA GLU A 8 -24.03 14.47 -11.00
C GLU A 8 -24.20 15.80 -10.24
N ARG A 9 -25.35 16.03 -9.61
CA ARG A 9 -25.56 17.24 -8.79
C ARG A 9 -24.63 17.26 -7.57
N ILE A 10 -24.43 16.13 -6.91
CA ILE A 10 -23.50 16.01 -5.77
C ILE A 10 -22.07 16.28 -6.23
N ARG A 11 -21.65 15.66 -7.35
CA ARG A 11 -20.31 15.86 -7.91
C ARG A 11 -20.06 17.33 -8.26
N ARG A 12 -20.97 17.98 -9.00
CA ARG A 12 -20.84 19.40 -9.36
C ARG A 12 -20.78 20.30 -8.12
N LYS A 13 -21.56 20.00 -7.08
CA LYS A 13 -21.52 20.75 -5.81
C LYS A 13 -20.19 20.56 -5.09
N SER A 14 -19.61 19.37 -5.13
CA SER A 14 -18.30 19.08 -4.56
C SER A 14 -17.17 19.77 -5.33
N ASP A 15 -17.23 19.74 -6.66
CA ASP A 15 -16.22 20.38 -7.52
C ASP A 15 -16.19 21.89 -7.30
N LEU A 16 -17.37 22.53 -7.29
CA LEU A 16 -17.51 23.97 -6.98
C LEU A 16 -17.06 24.34 -5.56
N ARG A 17 -17.14 23.40 -4.62
CA ARG A 17 -16.64 23.61 -3.25
C ARG A 17 -15.12 23.53 -3.22
N SER A 18 -14.55 22.51 -3.86
CA SER A 18 -13.09 22.33 -3.95
C SER A 18 -12.44 23.54 -4.62
N GLU A 19 -13.04 24.06 -5.70
CA GLU A 19 -12.52 25.22 -6.42
C GLU A 19 -12.51 26.49 -5.55
N ARG A 20 -13.59 26.72 -4.78
CA ARG A 20 -13.66 27.85 -3.84
C ARG A 20 -12.64 27.74 -2.72
N MET A 21 -12.44 26.54 -2.17
CA MET A 21 -11.46 26.28 -1.13
C MET A 21 -10.03 26.52 -1.64
N SER A 22 -9.68 25.97 -2.81
CA SER A 22 -8.36 26.16 -3.41
C SER A 22 -8.06 27.63 -3.74
N ARG A 23 -9.07 28.36 -4.22
CA ARG A 23 -8.94 29.80 -4.48
C ARG A 23 -8.67 30.59 -3.21
N ARG A 24 -9.39 30.31 -2.12
CA ARG A 24 -9.19 30.98 -0.82
C ARG A 24 -7.82 30.69 -0.22
N ILE A 25 -7.35 29.45 -0.29
CA ILE A 25 -6.00 29.08 0.15
C ILE A 25 -4.95 29.88 -0.63
N ALA A 26 -5.12 30.00 -1.96
CA ALA A 26 -4.21 30.77 -2.79
C ALA A 26 -4.23 32.28 -2.46
N GLU A 27 -5.42 32.86 -2.24
CA GLU A 27 -5.59 34.27 -1.86
C GLU A 27 -5.01 34.57 -0.47
N ALA A 28 -5.21 33.68 0.50
CA ALA A 28 -4.66 33.79 1.85
C ALA A 28 -3.14 33.62 1.88
N THR A 29 -2.61 32.65 1.12
CA THR A 29 -1.16 32.45 0.98
C THR A 29 -0.50 33.65 0.27
N ALA A 30 -1.16 34.23 -0.73
CA ALA A 30 -0.70 35.45 -1.40
C ALA A 30 -0.72 36.68 -0.48
N SER A 31 -1.58 36.67 0.55
CA SER A 31 -1.66 37.72 1.57
C SER A 31 -0.61 37.56 2.69
N GLY A 32 0.28 36.57 2.58
CA GLY A 32 1.40 36.35 3.49
C GLY A 32 1.10 35.43 4.67
N LEU A 33 -0.06 34.76 4.69
CA LEU A 33 -0.35 33.71 5.67
C LEU A 33 0.44 32.44 5.35
N SER A 34 0.80 31.68 6.38
CA SER A 34 1.37 30.34 6.17
C SER A 34 0.35 29.43 5.50
N ALA A 35 0.81 28.41 4.76
CA ALA A 35 -0.08 27.47 4.07
C ALA A 35 -1.08 26.81 5.04
N ASP A 36 -0.66 26.55 6.28
CA ASP A 36 -1.50 25.98 7.33
C ASP A 36 -2.59 26.97 7.79
N GLU A 37 -2.22 28.24 8.02
CA GLU A 37 -3.19 29.27 8.41
C GLU A 37 -4.17 29.61 7.28
N ALA A 38 -3.69 29.60 6.04
CA ALA A 38 -4.52 29.78 4.84
C ALA A 38 -5.52 28.64 4.66
N PHE A 39 -5.13 27.41 5.00
CA PHE A 39 -6.01 26.24 4.99
C PHE A 39 -7.10 26.32 6.07
N GLU A 40 -6.71 26.64 7.32
CA GLU A 40 -7.66 26.80 8.43
C GLU A 40 -8.66 27.94 8.18
N LEU A 41 -8.19 29.05 7.61
CA LEU A 41 -9.06 30.15 7.21
C LEU A 41 -10.08 29.71 6.14
N ALA A 42 -9.62 29.00 5.10
CA ALA A 42 -10.48 28.51 4.03
C ALA A 42 -11.51 27.47 4.53
N MET A 43 -11.14 26.62 5.49
CA MET A 43 -12.01 25.65 6.14
C MET A 43 -13.13 26.35 6.94
N ASN A 44 -12.76 27.34 7.75
CA ASN A 44 -13.72 28.13 8.53
C ASN A 44 -14.71 28.89 7.63
N GLU A 45 -14.26 29.46 6.52
CA GLU A 45 -15.13 30.15 5.56
C GLU A 45 -16.03 29.20 4.72
N GLU A 46 -15.67 27.92 4.60
CA GLU A 46 -16.49 26.87 3.98
C GLU A 46 -17.42 26.17 4.99
N GLY A 47 -17.45 26.66 6.24
CA GLY A 47 -18.27 26.11 7.33
C GLY A 47 -17.84 24.71 7.76
N LEU A 48 -16.58 24.34 7.50
CA LEU A 48 -16.01 23.08 7.95
C LEU A 48 -15.37 23.29 9.33
N PRO A 49 -15.49 22.31 10.24
CA PRO A 49 -14.80 22.40 11.53
C PRO A 49 -13.30 22.43 11.29
N ALA A 50 -12.65 23.52 11.72
CA ALA A 50 -11.21 23.57 11.92
C ALA A 50 -10.82 22.54 12.99
N LEU A 51 -9.87 21.67 12.69
CA LEU A 51 -9.33 20.75 13.69
C LEU A 51 -8.42 21.56 14.63
N PRO A 52 -8.66 21.56 15.96
CA PRO A 52 -7.84 22.34 16.88
C PRO A 52 -6.36 21.93 16.80
N ARG A 53 -5.47 22.90 16.65
CA ARG A 53 -4.02 22.69 16.46
C ARG A 53 -3.27 22.30 17.75
N ASP A 54 -3.94 22.35 18.91
CA ASP A 54 -3.32 22.12 20.23
C ASP A 54 -3.59 20.74 20.85
N SER A 55 -4.22 19.81 20.13
CA SER A 55 -4.23 18.39 20.53
C SER A 55 -3.05 17.63 19.93
N ALA A 56 -1.83 18.13 20.18
CA ALA A 56 -0.62 17.31 20.10
C ALA A 56 -0.49 16.47 21.39
N GLU A 57 -1.50 15.63 21.66
CA GLU A 57 -1.33 14.53 22.60
C GLU A 57 -0.71 13.34 21.85
N PRO A 58 0.19 12.56 22.50
CA PRO A 58 0.63 11.30 21.92
C PRO A 58 -0.62 10.46 21.66
N CYS A 59 -0.71 9.80 20.50
CA CYS A 59 -1.80 8.88 20.17
C CYS A 59 -1.87 7.72 21.19
N GLY A 60 -2.42 8.00 22.37
CA GLY A 60 -2.97 7.06 23.31
C GLY A 60 -4.47 7.02 23.02
N TYR A 61 -4.92 5.94 22.41
CA TYR A 61 -6.34 5.62 22.31
C TYR A 61 -6.88 5.40 23.72
N THR A 62 -7.39 6.45 24.34
CA THR A 62 -8.24 6.36 25.52
C THR A 62 -9.33 7.41 25.40
N GLU A 63 -10.45 7.05 24.76
CA GLU A 63 -11.81 7.27 25.25
C GLU A 63 -12.82 6.83 24.17
N THR A 64 -13.63 5.85 24.55
CA THR A 64 -14.74 5.26 23.80
C THR A 64 -15.79 6.31 23.48
N GLU A 65 -15.84 6.78 22.24
CA GLU A 65 -16.94 7.63 21.76
C GLU A 65 -18.19 6.76 21.48
N PRO A 66 -19.40 7.20 21.86
CA PRO A 66 -20.63 6.39 21.82
C PRO A 66 -21.09 5.99 20.40
N TRP A 67 -20.57 6.64 19.36
CA TRP A 67 -20.83 6.25 17.99
C TRP A 67 -20.01 5.01 17.56
N ILE A 68 -18.93 4.67 18.26
CA ILE A 68 -18.12 3.47 18.00
C ILE A 68 -18.95 2.21 18.29
N GLU A 69 -19.78 2.23 19.34
CA GLU A 69 -20.72 1.14 19.67
C GLU A 69 -21.85 0.98 18.65
N SER A 70 -22.11 2.04 17.86
CA SER A 70 -23.14 2.06 16.83
C SER A 70 -22.64 1.57 15.48
N LEU A 71 -21.32 1.46 15.31
CA LEU A 71 -20.74 0.89 14.10
C LEU A 71 -20.96 -0.63 14.12
N PRO A 72 -21.37 -1.23 12.99
CA PRO A 72 -21.33 -2.68 12.88
C PRO A 72 -19.90 -3.12 13.18
N ALA A 73 -19.76 -4.17 14.01
CA ALA A 73 -18.46 -4.72 14.39
C ALA A 73 -17.60 -4.81 13.13
N ASN A 74 -16.50 -4.04 13.11
CA ASN A 74 -15.57 -4.09 12.01
C ASN A 74 -15.11 -5.55 11.94
N PRO A 75 -15.13 -6.23 10.79
CA PRO A 75 -14.65 -7.61 10.67
C PRO A 75 -13.15 -7.78 11.02
N LEU A 76 -12.51 -6.71 11.48
CA LEU A 76 -11.15 -6.61 11.97
C LEU A 76 -11.05 -6.43 13.50
N ASP A 77 -12.16 -6.18 14.21
CA ASP A 77 -12.14 -5.73 15.62
C ASP A 77 -12.34 -6.83 16.67
N GLU A 78 -12.75 -8.05 16.32
CA GLU A 78 -12.90 -9.14 17.33
C GLU A 78 -11.92 -10.31 17.21
N ASP A 79 -11.06 -10.36 16.18
CA ASP A 79 -10.12 -11.46 15.97
C ASP A 79 -8.68 -10.97 15.77
N SER A 80 -8.21 -10.11 16.67
CA SER A 80 -6.76 -9.89 16.83
C SER A 80 -6.00 -11.18 17.26
N GLU A 81 -6.69 -12.30 17.49
CA GLU A 81 -6.08 -13.64 17.52
C GLU A 81 -5.55 -14.13 16.14
N ILE A 82 -5.95 -13.51 15.03
CA ILE A 82 -5.30 -13.71 13.71
C ILE A 82 -3.86 -13.16 13.71
N SER A 83 -3.46 -12.35 14.70
CA SER A 83 -2.09 -11.85 14.86
C SER A 83 -1.05 -12.94 15.17
N ARG A 84 -1.41 -14.22 15.23
CA ARG A 84 -0.48 -15.33 15.53
C ARG A 84 -0.70 -16.62 14.75
N ARG A 85 -1.49 -16.65 13.68
CA ARG A 85 -1.46 -17.79 12.75
C ARG A 85 -0.21 -17.67 11.89
N LEU A 86 0.93 -18.08 12.47
CA LEU A 86 2.21 -18.42 11.83
C LEU A 86 2.45 -17.67 10.52
N GLU A 87 3.20 -16.55 10.56
CA GLU A 87 3.72 -15.94 9.34
C GLU A 87 4.31 -17.03 8.45
N HIS A 88 3.63 -17.34 7.34
CA HIS A 88 3.99 -18.47 6.50
C HIS A 88 5.47 -18.27 6.09
N PRO A 89 6.35 -19.31 6.14
CA PRO A 89 7.77 -19.13 5.86
C PRO A 89 8.08 -18.42 4.53
N ALA A 90 7.19 -18.57 3.54
CA ALA A 90 7.22 -17.83 2.29
C ALA A 90 7.10 -16.31 2.46
N VAL A 91 6.17 -15.87 3.30
CA VAL A 91 5.89 -14.45 3.58
C VAL A 91 7.07 -13.82 4.30
N ILE A 92 7.66 -14.51 5.28
CA ILE A 92 8.87 -14.04 5.97
C ILE A 92 10.01 -13.79 4.98
N GLN A 93 10.27 -14.74 4.07
CA GLN A 93 11.30 -14.58 3.05
C GLN A 93 11.00 -13.42 2.09
N ALA A 94 9.74 -13.25 1.71
CA ALA A 94 9.33 -12.18 0.81
C ALA A 94 9.44 -10.80 1.48
N HIS A 95 9.10 -10.68 2.77
CA HIS A 95 9.31 -9.47 3.57
C HIS A 95 10.80 -9.12 3.66
N ALA A 96 11.67 -10.10 3.94
CA ALA A 96 13.11 -9.87 3.98
C ALA A 96 13.64 -9.33 2.64
N PHE A 97 13.16 -9.86 1.51
CA PHE A 97 13.49 -9.36 0.18
C PHE A 97 13.01 -7.91 -0.03
N VAL A 98 11.76 -7.59 0.33
CA VAL A 98 11.21 -6.23 0.23
C VAL A 98 12.02 -5.24 1.07
N HIS A 99 12.39 -5.59 2.30
CA HIS A 99 13.23 -4.74 3.14
C HIS A 99 14.58 -4.45 2.51
N GLU A 100 15.25 -5.46 1.95
CA GLU A 100 16.53 -5.27 1.25
C GLU A 100 16.38 -4.33 0.03
N VAL A 101 15.28 -4.47 -0.73
CA VAL A 101 14.97 -3.59 -1.86
C VAL A 101 14.76 -2.14 -1.41
N PHE A 102 14.03 -1.91 -0.31
CA PHE A 102 13.81 -0.57 0.22
C PHE A 102 15.11 0.06 0.75
N ASP A 103 15.94 -0.71 1.45
CA ASP A 103 17.23 -0.23 1.94
C ASP A 103 18.16 0.16 0.80
N LEU A 104 18.12 -0.60 -0.30
CA LEU A 104 18.88 -0.30 -1.51
C LEU A 104 18.36 0.98 -2.19
N ALA A 105 17.04 1.10 -2.37
CA ALA A 105 16.43 2.28 -3.00
C ALA A 105 16.62 3.57 -2.19
N ARG A 106 16.75 3.49 -0.86
CA ARG A 106 17.05 4.64 0.01
C ARG A 106 18.49 5.10 -0.06
N LYS A 107 19.44 4.17 -0.28
CA LYS A 107 20.88 4.47 -0.34
C LYS A 107 21.28 5.08 -1.68
N ASP A 108 20.69 4.60 -2.77
CA ASP A 108 20.97 5.06 -4.13
C ASP A 108 19.74 5.77 -4.70
N SER A 109 19.53 7.04 -4.32
CA SER A 109 18.47 7.92 -4.86
C SER A 109 18.68 8.34 -6.32
N THR A 110 19.45 7.56 -7.07
CA THR A 110 19.63 7.75 -8.50
C THR A 110 18.29 7.60 -9.22
N GLN A 111 18.07 8.43 -10.26
CA GLN A 111 16.85 8.51 -11.07
C GLN A 111 16.54 7.23 -11.90
N SER A 112 17.06 6.07 -11.52
CA SER A 112 16.82 4.82 -12.23
C SER A 112 15.35 4.41 -12.09
N SER A 113 14.66 4.30 -13.22
CA SER A 113 13.30 3.76 -13.27
C SER A 113 13.25 2.30 -12.83
N TYR A 114 14.38 1.58 -12.84
CA TYR A 114 14.43 0.20 -12.38
C TYR A 114 14.27 0.07 -10.87
N PHE A 115 14.63 1.08 -10.07
CA PHE A 115 14.33 1.05 -8.64
C PHE A 115 12.83 1.06 -8.38
N SER A 116 12.06 1.91 -9.08
CA SER A 116 10.60 1.94 -8.90
C SER A 116 9.94 0.65 -9.40
N ILE A 117 10.43 0.06 -10.49
CA ILE A 117 9.99 -1.25 -10.98
C ILE A 117 10.32 -2.33 -9.94
N LEU A 118 11.53 -2.36 -9.40
CA LEU A 118 11.94 -3.36 -8.42
C LEU A 118 11.12 -3.27 -7.13
N THR A 119 10.89 -2.06 -6.62
CA THR A 119 10.07 -1.83 -5.42
C THR A 119 8.62 -2.24 -5.64
N ARG A 120 8.02 -1.89 -6.79
CA ARG A 120 6.66 -2.35 -7.12
C ARG A 120 6.59 -3.87 -7.24
N ALA A 121 7.55 -4.45 -7.94
CA ALA A 121 7.63 -5.88 -8.16
C ALA A 121 7.81 -6.66 -6.85
N SER A 122 8.61 -6.15 -5.91
CA SER A 122 8.81 -6.76 -4.59
C SER A 122 7.52 -6.73 -3.76
N MET A 123 6.76 -5.63 -3.81
CA MET A 123 5.42 -5.55 -3.21
C MET A 123 4.41 -6.51 -3.85
N GLU A 124 4.45 -6.72 -5.17
CA GLU A 124 3.58 -7.70 -5.85
C GLU A 124 3.89 -9.14 -5.41
N ILE A 125 5.16 -9.47 -5.19
CA ILE A 125 5.58 -10.78 -4.64
C ILE A 125 5.00 -10.98 -3.24
N VAL A 126 5.22 -10.00 -2.34
CA VAL A 126 4.72 -10.08 -0.96
C VAL A 126 3.20 -10.16 -0.92
N GLY A 127 2.51 -9.23 -1.59
CA GLY A 127 1.05 -9.20 -1.58
C GLY A 127 0.43 -10.47 -2.16
N GLY A 128 1.01 -11.01 -3.24
CA GLY A 128 0.57 -12.28 -3.81
C GLY A 128 0.80 -13.46 -2.88
N LEU A 129 1.94 -13.53 -2.20
CA LEU A 129 2.23 -14.60 -1.25
C LEU A 129 1.35 -14.52 0.00
N VAL A 130 1.20 -13.34 0.60
CA VAL A 130 0.33 -13.13 1.78
C VAL A 130 -1.09 -13.59 1.49
N GLN A 131 -1.67 -13.15 0.37
CA GLN A 131 -3.04 -13.51 0.00
C GLN A 131 -3.17 -14.97 -0.46
N ALA A 132 -2.12 -15.55 -1.05
CA ALA A 132 -2.15 -16.97 -1.40
C ALA A 132 -2.08 -17.90 -0.17
N THR A 133 -1.51 -17.42 0.94
CA THR A 133 -1.32 -18.19 2.17
C THR A 133 -2.30 -17.85 3.29
N SER A 134 -3.23 -16.91 3.07
CA SER A 134 -4.19 -16.47 4.10
C SER A 134 -5.35 -17.45 4.29
N ASP A 135 -5.79 -18.07 3.19
CA ASP A 135 -7.03 -18.86 3.17
C ASP A 135 -6.72 -20.36 3.10
N GLU A 136 -7.62 -21.17 3.67
CA GLU A 136 -7.53 -22.63 3.56
C GLU A 136 -7.86 -23.10 2.14
N LEU A 137 -7.05 -23.99 1.57
CA LEU A 137 -7.23 -24.56 0.22
C LEU A 137 -8.33 -25.65 0.15
N GLY A 138 -9.32 -25.56 1.04
CA GLY A 138 -10.34 -26.60 1.26
C GLY A 138 -11.41 -26.66 0.17
N ASP A 139 -11.67 -25.55 -0.52
CA ASP A 139 -12.67 -25.46 -1.58
C ASP A 139 -12.09 -24.97 -2.92
N ASN A 140 -12.86 -25.13 -4.00
CA ASN A 140 -12.41 -24.76 -5.35
C ASN A 140 -12.23 -23.24 -5.51
N ILE A 141 -12.99 -22.43 -4.76
CA ILE A 141 -12.93 -20.97 -4.84
C ILE A 141 -11.64 -20.48 -4.19
N GLY A 142 -11.33 -20.93 -2.97
CA GLY A 142 -10.08 -20.62 -2.27
C GLY A 142 -8.85 -21.05 -3.08
N ARG A 143 -8.87 -22.25 -3.68
CA ARG A 143 -7.81 -22.71 -4.58
C ARG A 143 -7.63 -21.81 -5.80
N ALA A 144 -8.72 -21.42 -6.47
CA ALA A 144 -8.66 -20.55 -7.64
C ALA A 144 -8.14 -19.14 -7.29
N LEU A 145 -8.53 -18.61 -6.13
CA LEU A 145 -8.01 -17.35 -5.60
C LEU A 145 -6.51 -17.47 -5.29
N ALA A 146 -6.08 -18.50 -4.57
CA ALA A 146 -4.68 -18.75 -4.27
C ALA A 146 -3.82 -18.85 -5.55
N ILE A 147 -4.28 -19.59 -6.56
CA ILE A 147 -3.61 -19.67 -7.87
C ILE A 147 -3.49 -18.29 -8.54
N THR A 148 -4.54 -17.46 -8.45
CA THR A 148 -4.53 -16.11 -9.01
C THR A 148 -3.49 -15.24 -8.31
N GLN A 149 -3.39 -15.33 -6.98
CA GLN A 149 -2.39 -14.57 -6.21
C GLN A 149 -0.96 -15.08 -6.42
N LEU A 150 -0.78 -16.39 -6.60
CA LEU A 150 0.52 -16.97 -6.95
C LEU A 150 0.97 -16.55 -8.36
N LYS A 151 0.05 -16.42 -9.32
CA LYS A 151 0.35 -15.84 -10.65
C LYS A 151 0.78 -14.36 -10.55
N ARG A 152 0.14 -13.58 -9.67
CA ARG A 152 0.56 -12.20 -9.37
C ARG A 152 1.97 -12.18 -8.79
N ALA A 153 2.27 -13.03 -7.79
CA ALA A 153 3.60 -13.14 -7.21
C ALA A 153 4.66 -13.56 -8.26
N HIS A 154 4.33 -14.51 -9.13
CA HIS A 154 5.21 -14.95 -10.22
C HIS A 154 5.51 -13.81 -11.22
N SER A 155 4.50 -12.99 -11.54
CA SER A 155 4.66 -11.82 -12.41
C SER A 155 5.56 -10.77 -11.75
N GLY A 156 5.35 -10.49 -10.47
CA GLY A 156 6.23 -9.65 -9.66
C GLY A 156 7.67 -10.17 -9.67
N HIS A 157 7.89 -11.48 -9.50
CA HIS A 157 9.23 -12.08 -9.59
C HIS A 157 9.89 -11.84 -10.97
N ALA A 158 9.15 -11.99 -12.07
CA ALA A 158 9.67 -11.75 -13.40
C ALA A 158 10.11 -10.28 -13.59
N TYR A 159 9.29 -9.33 -13.15
CA TYR A 159 9.63 -7.90 -13.18
C TYR A 159 10.82 -7.55 -12.29
N ALA A 160 10.87 -8.09 -11.07
CA ALA A 160 11.99 -7.89 -10.15
C ALA A 160 13.30 -8.39 -10.77
N ARG A 161 13.27 -9.56 -11.41
CA ARG A 161 14.43 -10.12 -12.09
C ARG A 161 14.92 -9.23 -13.24
N ALA A 162 14.00 -8.70 -14.05
CA ALA A 162 14.35 -7.75 -15.12
C ALA A 162 14.92 -6.44 -14.56
N ALA A 163 14.32 -5.92 -13.49
CA ALA A 163 14.80 -4.69 -12.84
C ALA A 163 16.21 -4.83 -12.27
N VAL A 164 16.55 -5.97 -11.64
CA VAL A 164 17.91 -6.24 -11.16
C VAL A 164 18.93 -6.25 -12.31
N ILE A 165 18.56 -6.79 -13.49
CA ILE A 165 19.42 -6.73 -14.68
C ILE A 165 19.61 -5.28 -15.14
N GLY A 166 18.53 -4.50 -15.17
CA GLY A 166 18.55 -3.08 -15.51
C GLY A 166 19.45 -2.27 -14.59
N LEU A 167 19.25 -2.38 -13.28
CA LEU A 167 20.08 -1.72 -12.27
C LEU A 167 21.57 -2.07 -12.40
N ARG A 168 21.89 -3.35 -12.66
CA ARG A 168 23.28 -3.76 -12.89
C ARG A 168 23.85 -3.13 -14.16
N SER A 169 23.07 -3.08 -15.25
CA SER A 169 23.51 -2.48 -16.51
C SER A 169 23.79 -0.98 -16.39
N GLU A 170 23.02 -0.29 -15.54
CA GLU A 170 23.21 1.12 -15.21
C GLU A 170 24.30 1.35 -14.15
N LYS A 171 24.90 0.27 -13.62
CA LYS A 171 25.85 0.30 -12.50
C LYS A 171 25.28 0.98 -11.25
N ALA A 172 23.95 1.00 -11.12
CA ALA A 172 23.23 1.49 -9.94
C ALA A 172 23.34 0.52 -8.76
N ILE A 173 23.70 -0.74 -9.02
CA ILE A 173 24.04 -1.74 -8.01
C ILE A 173 25.35 -2.41 -8.38
N THR A 174 26.07 -2.89 -7.37
CA THR A 174 27.26 -3.72 -7.53
C THR A 174 26.90 -5.12 -8.02
N ASP A 175 27.88 -5.81 -8.61
CA ASP A 175 27.72 -7.22 -9.01
C ASP A 175 27.38 -8.13 -7.83
N GLU A 176 27.87 -7.82 -6.63
CA GLU A 176 27.61 -8.60 -5.43
C GLU A 176 26.16 -8.43 -4.96
N GLN A 177 25.67 -7.18 -4.90
CA GLN A 177 24.25 -6.91 -4.62
C GLN A 177 23.34 -7.58 -5.65
N SER A 178 23.71 -7.52 -6.94
CA SER A 178 22.95 -8.20 -8.01
C SER A 178 22.88 -9.73 -7.78
N LYS A 179 24.00 -10.38 -7.43
CA LYS A 179 24.03 -11.82 -7.12
C LYS A 179 23.18 -12.16 -5.90
N GLN A 180 23.24 -11.36 -4.84
CA GLN A 180 22.45 -11.55 -3.63
C GLN A 180 20.95 -11.49 -3.94
N LEU A 181 20.51 -10.47 -4.67
CA LEU A 181 19.11 -10.33 -5.10
C LEU A 181 18.67 -11.50 -5.98
N PHE A 182 19.49 -11.96 -6.94
CA PHE A 182 19.15 -13.13 -7.74
C PHE A 182 19.04 -14.42 -6.93
N LYS A 183 19.86 -14.57 -5.88
CA LYS A 183 19.78 -15.72 -4.98
C LYS A 183 18.45 -15.72 -4.22
N GLN A 184 18.03 -14.57 -3.70
CA GLN A 184 16.73 -14.41 -3.04
C GLN A 184 15.56 -14.66 -4.00
N LEU A 185 15.59 -14.07 -5.19
CA LEU A 185 14.57 -14.27 -6.22
C LEU A 185 14.45 -15.74 -6.63
N LYS A 186 15.56 -16.47 -6.75
CA LYS A 186 15.53 -17.91 -7.02
C LYS A 186 14.86 -18.72 -5.90
N SER A 187 15.11 -18.36 -4.64
CA SER A 187 14.43 -18.97 -3.49
C SER A 187 12.93 -18.73 -3.56
N LEU A 188 12.52 -17.47 -3.77
CA LEU A 188 11.13 -17.07 -3.87
C LEU A 188 10.40 -17.74 -5.03
N LEU A 189 11.05 -17.88 -6.19
CA LEU A 189 10.46 -18.59 -7.34
C LEU A 189 10.18 -20.06 -7.01
N THR A 190 11.09 -20.71 -6.31
CA THR A 190 10.91 -22.12 -5.90
C THR A 190 9.68 -22.24 -4.99
N ILE A 191 9.56 -21.36 -4.00
CA ILE A 191 8.41 -21.30 -3.09
C ILE A 191 7.10 -21.04 -3.85
N ILE A 192 7.08 -20.09 -4.79
CA ILE A 192 5.90 -19.79 -5.60
C ILE A 192 5.46 -21.03 -6.40
N HIS A 193 6.40 -21.78 -6.96
CA HIS A 193 6.10 -23.02 -7.68
C HIS A 193 5.57 -24.11 -6.76
N ASP A 194 6.17 -24.30 -5.59
CA ASP A 194 5.73 -25.32 -4.62
C ASP A 194 4.30 -25.03 -4.12
N LEU A 195 4.01 -23.77 -3.77
CA LEU A 195 2.67 -23.35 -3.39
C LEU A 195 1.67 -23.46 -4.55
N SER A 196 2.12 -23.18 -5.78
CA SER A 196 1.26 -23.36 -6.97
C SER A 196 0.90 -24.82 -7.16
N ALA A 197 1.87 -25.74 -7.03
CA ALA A 197 1.62 -27.17 -7.14
C ALA A 197 0.63 -27.64 -6.06
N ALA A 198 0.79 -27.18 -4.82
CA ALA A 198 -0.14 -27.49 -3.73
C ALA A 198 -1.56 -26.95 -3.95
N ALA A 199 -1.72 -25.79 -4.58
CA ALA A 199 -3.04 -25.24 -4.87
C ALA A 199 -3.76 -25.97 -6.03
N TRP A 200 -3.01 -26.68 -6.88
CA TRP A 200 -3.56 -27.49 -7.98
C TRP A 200 -3.92 -28.94 -7.58
N SER A 201 -3.42 -29.44 -6.45
CA SER A 201 -3.73 -30.78 -5.93
C SER A 201 -4.99 -30.79 -5.07
#